data_AF-A0A2E1HZ45-F1
#
_entry.id   AF-A0A2E1HZ45-F1
#
_cell.length_a   1.000
_cell.length_b   1.000
_cell.length_c   1.000
_cell.angle_alpha   90.00
_cell.angle_beta   90.00
_cell.angle_gamma   90.00
#
_symmetry.space_group_name_H-M   'P 1'
#
loop_
_entity.id
_entity.type
_entity.pdbx_description
1 polymer ?
#
loop_
_entity_poly.entity_id
_entity_poly.type
_entity_poly.pdbx_seq_one_letter_code
_entity_poly.pdbx_strand_id
1 'polypeptide(L)'
;MLPKLWIPQPCASQPSLANFSLQREVSLLGTLKWRIVFAMPRGASGLSMAAGLVLIGIGPGGIGGMTSDAISAAKDADYRRYEAYTALWSQEDLESLEGEIGEIRKVMRPEVEAPVELLALAKTHSVALLVVGDPLQATTHVDLQLQALEAGVQCTVIHGVAITGLVTGAVGLSNYRFGRQTTLTYPYGGWIATSPLEVIAVNRIQGLHTLALLDLDPTGEGVGGQKPMQPKDAADAMERMALKLSETLGELPKDSNFDLMKIEACNKITKDFAELMVVLCSDMGTPEQSITYLSIEELANAENGRLHCIIIPSEPSDVELSALSRWSKK
;
A
#
# COMPACT_ATOMS: atom_id res chain seq x y z
N MET A 1 19.41 -19.82 -12.09
CA MET A 1 19.63 -19.28 -10.73
C MET A 1 18.32 -18.65 -10.30
N LEU A 2 17.59 -19.29 -9.39
CA LEU A 2 16.31 -18.82 -8.87
C LEU A 2 16.54 -17.85 -7.70
N PRO A 3 15.78 -16.75 -7.58
CA PRO A 3 15.84 -15.90 -6.40
C PRO A 3 15.15 -16.59 -5.22
N LYS A 4 15.81 -16.57 -4.06
CA LYS A 4 15.35 -17.21 -2.81
C LYS A 4 14.11 -16.49 -2.27
N LEU A 5 12.97 -17.19 -2.23
CA LEU A 5 11.87 -16.83 -1.34
C LEU A 5 12.33 -17.04 0.12
N TRP A 6 12.16 -16.01 0.95
CA TRP A 6 12.52 -16.06 2.36
C TRP A 6 11.40 -16.73 3.16
N ILE A 7 11.73 -17.90 3.75
CA ILE A 7 10.90 -18.61 4.74
C ILE A 7 11.56 -18.37 6.11
N PRO A 8 10.88 -17.82 7.12
CA PRO A 8 11.48 -17.64 8.43
C PRO A 8 11.55 -18.99 9.16
N GLN A 9 12.76 -19.42 9.52
CA GLN A 9 12.97 -20.53 10.46
C GLN A 9 13.09 -20.01 11.91
N PRO A 10 12.56 -20.73 12.91
CA PRO A 10 12.58 -20.30 14.31
C PRO A 10 13.99 -20.45 14.90
N CYS A 11 14.51 -19.36 15.48
CA CYS A 11 15.81 -19.33 16.13
C CYS A 11 15.72 -19.94 17.54
N ALA A 12 16.40 -21.06 17.76
CA ALA A 12 16.63 -21.64 19.07
C ALA A 12 18.04 -21.26 19.57
N SER A 13 18.13 -20.46 20.62
CA SER A 13 19.12 -20.56 21.73
C SER A 13 19.07 -19.28 22.59
N GLN A 14 18.60 -19.42 23.83
CA GLN A 14 18.78 -18.43 24.89
C GLN A 14 20.18 -18.58 25.52
N PRO A 15 20.78 -17.47 25.99
CA PRO A 15 21.61 -17.52 27.18
C PRO A 15 21.15 -16.55 28.28
N SER A 16 21.01 -17.14 29.47
CA SER A 16 21.14 -16.61 30.84
C SER A 16 20.74 -15.16 31.16
N LEU A 17 19.70 -15.06 31.98
CA LEU A 17 19.33 -13.91 32.82
C LEU A 17 20.46 -13.54 33.80
N ALA A 18 20.92 -12.29 33.73
CA ALA A 18 21.69 -11.64 34.79
C ALA A 18 21.02 -10.31 35.18
N ASN A 19 20.46 -10.34 36.39
CA ASN A 19 19.97 -9.25 37.24
C ASN A 19 20.28 -7.81 36.81
N PHE A 20 19.24 -7.05 36.47
CA PHE A 20 19.20 -5.61 36.74
C PHE A 20 17.89 -5.24 37.44
N SER A 21 18.06 -4.54 38.55
CA SER A 21 17.06 -4.18 39.56
C SER A 21 15.88 -3.38 39.00
N LEU A 22 14.67 -3.78 39.39
CA LEU A 22 13.47 -2.96 39.31
C LEU A 22 13.64 -1.67 40.14
N GLN A 23 13.68 -0.53 39.46
CA GLN A 23 13.11 0.70 40.02
C GLN A 23 11.78 0.96 39.33
N ARG A 24 10.70 0.83 40.13
CA ARG A 24 9.37 1.32 39.80
C ARG A 24 9.40 2.84 39.84
N GLU A 25 9.26 3.49 38.70
CA GLU A 25 8.60 4.79 38.63
C GLU A 25 7.35 4.62 37.79
N VAL A 26 6.21 4.63 38.49
CA VAL A 26 4.89 4.74 37.88
C VAL A 26 4.61 6.24 37.81
N SER A 27 4.84 6.88 36.67
CA SER A 27 4.28 8.21 36.39
C SER A 27 3.01 8.06 35.57
N LEU A 28 1.88 8.29 36.24
CA LEU A 28 0.61 8.60 35.60
C LEU A 28 0.79 9.91 34.81
N LEU A 29 0.20 9.95 33.61
CA LEU A 29 0.04 11.09 32.70
C LEU A 29 1.30 11.58 31.97
N GLY A 30 1.28 11.40 30.64
CA GLY A 30 1.73 12.44 29.71
C GLY A 30 3.21 12.42 29.32
N THR A 31 3.42 12.08 28.04
CA THR A 31 4.55 12.50 27.19
C THR A 31 5.96 12.05 27.58
N LEU A 32 6.44 10.99 26.92
CA LEU A 32 7.87 10.80 26.67
C LEU A 32 8.10 10.40 25.21
N LYS A 33 8.77 11.31 24.49
CA LYS A 33 9.43 11.19 23.18
C LYS A 33 8.56 11.08 21.91
N TRP A 34 7.83 12.15 21.64
CA TRP A 34 7.78 12.69 20.27
C TRP A 34 8.62 13.95 20.27
N ARG A 35 9.78 13.93 19.62
CA ARG A 35 10.65 15.10 19.50
C ARG A 35 10.03 15.99 18.42
N ILE A 36 9.20 16.95 18.83
CA ILE A 36 8.85 18.08 17.96
C ILE A 36 10.14 18.87 17.74
N VAL A 37 10.67 18.85 16.53
CA VAL A 37 11.86 19.63 16.17
C VAL A 37 11.39 21.06 15.89
N PHE A 38 11.79 22.00 16.75
CA PHE A 38 11.80 23.40 16.39
C PHE A 38 12.93 23.62 15.37
N ALA A 39 12.59 24.19 14.22
CA ALA A 39 13.57 24.65 13.26
C ALA A 39 14.51 25.68 13.91
N MET A 40 15.83 25.49 13.79
CA MET A 40 16.80 26.44 14.32
C MET A 40 17.00 27.58 13.32
N PRO A 41 16.87 28.86 13.74
CA PRO A 41 17.15 29.97 12.86
C PRO A 41 18.67 30.12 12.67
N ARG A 42 19.14 30.03 11.43
CA ARG A 42 20.39 30.67 11.01
C ARG A 42 20.03 31.91 10.19
N GLY A 43 20.74 33.00 10.46
CA GLY A 43 20.35 34.35 10.10
C GLY A 43 20.02 34.60 8.62
N ALA A 44 19.15 35.60 8.44
CA ALA A 44 18.95 36.43 7.25
C ALA A 44 18.93 35.77 5.85
N SER A 45 18.33 34.58 5.69
CA SER A 45 17.58 34.17 4.49
C SER A 45 17.23 32.66 4.58
N GLY A 46 15.95 32.33 4.77
CA GLY A 46 15.42 30.97 4.60
C GLY A 46 15.73 29.98 5.74
N LEU A 47 14.70 29.27 6.20
CA LEU A 47 14.86 28.07 7.04
C LEU A 47 15.36 26.92 6.16
N SER A 48 16.66 26.65 6.15
CA SER A 48 17.22 25.46 5.49
C SER A 48 16.94 24.23 6.36
N MET A 49 16.32 23.20 5.78
CA MET A 49 16.10 21.91 6.42
C MET A 49 17.44 21.27 6.83
N ALA A 50 17.49 20.68 8.02
CA ALA A 50 18.68 19.94 8.44
C ALA A 50 18.93 18.75 7.51
N ALA A 51 20.21 18.37 7.35
CA ALA A 51 20.58 17.21 6.56
C ALA A 51 19.86 15.94 7.05
N GLY A 52 19.30 15.19 6.12
CA GLY A 52 18.50 14.01 6.41
C GLY A 52 17.61 13.61 5.24
N LEU A 53 16.87 12.52 5.44
CA LEU A 53 15.88 12.00 4.51
C LEU A 53 14.48 12.32 5.01
N VAL A 54 13.62 12.82 4.13
CA VAL A 54 12.19 13.05 4.39
C VAL A 54 11.39 12.24 3.39
N LEU A 55 10.62 11.27 3.87
CA LEU A 55 9.65 10.55 3.06
C LEU A 55 8.36 11.37 3.04
N ILE A 56 7.89 11.76 1.86
CA ILE A 56 6.75 12.66 1.69
C ILE A 56 5.67 11.96 0.88
N GLY A 57 4.53 11.71 1.51
CA GLY A 57 3.32 11.26 0.82
C GLY A 57 2.70 12.40 0.04
N ILE A 58 2.62 12.25 -1.28
CA ILE A 58 2.05 13.28 -2.16
C ILE A 58 0.57 13.03 -2.48
N GLY A 59 -0.01 11.91 -2.02
CA GLY A 59 -1.39 11.54 -2.36
C GLY A 59 -1.53 11.00 -3.80
N PRO A 60 -2.74 10.60 -4.21
CA PRO A 60 -2.98 9.89 -5.47
C PRO A 60 -3.09 10.81 -6.71
N GLY A 61 -3.37 12.10 -6.54
CA GLY A 61 -3.59 13.01 -7.66
C GLY A 61 -3.38 14.48 -7.30
N GLY A 62 -2.55 15.14 -8.10
CA GLY A 62 -2.35 16.59 -8.14
C GLY A 62 -1.82 17.25 -6.87
N ILE A 63 -1.25 18.45 -7.04
CA ILE A 63 -0.72 19.25 -5.92
C ILE A 63 -1.82 19.58 -4.90
N GLY A 64 -3.06 19.79 -5.34
CA GLY A 64 -4.20 20.09 -4.47
C GLY A 64 -4.56 18.97 -3.49
N GLY A 65 -4.11 17.74 -3.74
CA GLY A 65 -4.26 16.60 -2.83
C GLY A 65 -3.14 16.48 -1.79
N MET A 66 -2.06 17.27 -1.92
CA MET A 66 -0.94 17.27 -0.99
C MET A 66 -1.27 18.07 0.27
N THR A 67 -0.67 17.69 1.40
CA THR A 67 -0.73 18.50 2.62
C THR A 67 0.16 19.74 2.47
N SER A 68 -0.16 20.82 3.19
CA SER A 68 0.68 22.02 3.24
C SER A 68 2.11 21.70 3.67
N ASP A 69 2.26 20.78 4.62
CA ASP A 69 3.55 20.37 5.16
C ASP A 69 4.35 19.59 4.12
N ALA A 70 3.70 18.73 3.32
CA ALA A 70 4.35 18.02 2.21
C ALA A 70 4.91 18.98 1.16
N ILE A 71 4.11 19.98 0.76
CA ILE A 71 4.53 21.00 -0.21
C ILE A 71 5.70 21.82 0.35
N SER A 72 5.58 22.31 1.59
CA SER A 72 6.64 23.12 2.21
C SER A 72 7.95 22.34 2.33
N ALA A 73 7.90 21.12 2.87
CA ALA A 73 9.10 20.31 3.04
C ALA A 73 9.76 19.92 1.70
N ALA A 74 8.96 19.66 0.67
CA ALA A 74 9.47 19.36 -0.66
C ALA A 74 10.13 20.58 -1.34
N LYS A 75 9.60 21.79 -1.12
CA LYS A 75 10.21 23.06 -1.55
C LYS A 75 11.53 23.33 -0.82
N ASP A 76 11.54 23.15 0.50
CA ASP A 76 12.67 23.49 1.35
C ASP A 76 13.82 22.47 1.28
N ALA A 77 13.60 21.29 0.69
CA ALA A 77 14.64 20.29 0.48
C ALA A 77 15.77 20.81 -0.44
N ASP A 78 16.95 20.22 -0.38
CA ASP A 78 18.04 20.49 -1.34
C ASP A 78 17.92 19.60 -2.57
N TYR A 79 17.41 18.37 -2.38
CA TYR A 79 17.19 17.40 -3.44
C TYR A 79 15.81 16.76 -3.34
N ARG A 80 15.09 16.71 -4.47
CA ARG A 80 13.84 15.96 -4.60
C ARG A 80 14.07 14.70 -5.42
N ARG A 81 13.54 13.58 -4.93
CA ARG A 81 13.50 12.30 -5.61
C ARG A 81 12.05 11.88 -5.70
N TYR A 82 11.63 11.41 -6.87
CA TYR A 82 10.28 10.88 -7.07
C TYR A 82 10.35 9.39 -7.34
N GLU A 83 9.79 8.63 -6.40
CA GLU A 83 9.71 7.18 -6.49
C GLU A 83 8.54 6.80 -7.41
N ALA A 84 8.86 6.05 -8.45
CA ALA A 84 8.00 5.87 -9.61
C ALA A 84 7.74 4.39 -9.93
N TYR A 85 7.78 3.52 -8.92
CA TYR A 85 7.50 2.08 -9.06
C TYR A 85 6.33 1.59 -8.21
N THR A 86 5.91 2.34 -7.18
CA THR A 86 4.72 2.03 -6.36
C THR A 86 3.44 2.67 -6.87
N ALA A 87 3.52 3.74 -7.66
CA ALA A 87 2.44 4.34 -8.45
C ALA A 87 3.01 5.51 -9.27
N LEU A 88 2.20 6.03 -10.21
CA LEU A 88 2.61 7.13 -11.08
C LEU A 88 1.57 8.24 -11.12
N TRP A 89 2.01 9.47 -10.86
CA TRP A 89 1.31 10.69 -11.30
C TRP A 89 1.36 10.86 -12.81
N SER A 90 0.44 11.67 -13.35
CA SER A 90 0.47 12.04 -14.76
C SER A 90 1.68 12.93 -15.03
N GLN A 91 2.13 12.99 -16.29
CA GLN A 91 3.24 13.88 -16.66
C GLN A 91 2.89 15.35 -16.40
N GLU A 92 1.63 15.74 -16.65
CA GLU A 92 1.12 17.09 -16.38
C GLU A 92 1.15 17.44 -14.88
N ASP A 93 0.73 16.52 -14.01
CA ASP A 93 0.79 16.72 -12.56
C ASP A 93 2.24 16.85 -12.07
N LEU A 94 3.17 16.07 -12.63
CA LEU A 94 4.59 16.13 -12.29
C LEU A 94 5.21 17.46 -12.73
N GLU A 95 4.93 17.92 -13.96
CA GLU A 95 5.43 19.21 -14.45
C GLU A 95 4.88 20.39 -13.62
N SER A 96 3.60 20.32 -13.25
CA SER A 96 3.00 21.28 -12.33
C SER A 96 3.70 21.27 -10.97
N LEU A 97 3.98 20.08 -10.43
CA LEU A 97 4.68 19.93 -9.16
C LEU A 97 6.10 20.48 -9.25
N GLU A 98 6.87 20.19 -10.31
CA GLU A 98 8.21 20.74 -10.53
C GLU A 98 8.21 22.27 -10.60
N GLY A 99 7.18 22.86 -11.21
CA GLY A 99 6.98 24.32 -11.22
C GLY A 99 6.79 24.92 -9.82
N GLU A 100 6.24 24.14 -8.89
CA GLU A 100 5.95 24.55 -7.52
C GLU A 100 7.11 24.27 -6.55
N ILE A 101 7.76 23.10 -6.65
CA ILE A 101 8.77 22.63 -5.67
C ILE A 101 10.20 22.59 -6.19
N GLY A 102 10.41 22.86 -7.48
CA GLY A 102 11.70 22.74 -8.16
C GLY A 102 11.94 21.36 -8.78
N GLU A 103 13.11 21.19 -9.40
CA GLU A 103 13.48 20.00 -10.18
C GLU A 103 13.37 18.70 -9.38
N ILE A 104 12.76 17.69 -10.00
CA ILE A 104 12.55 16.36 -9.43
C ILE A 104 13.35 15.33 -10.25
N ARG A 105 14.17 14.53 -9.57
CA ARG A 105 14.80 13.35 -10.19
C ARG A 105 13.99 12.09 -9.90
N LYS A 106 13.51 11.42 -10.95
CA LYS A 106 12.88 10.11 -10.86
C LYS A 106 13.87 9.05 -10.35
N VAL A 107 13.40 8.15 -9.47
CA VAL A 107 14.14 6.99 -8.97
C VAL A 107 13.27 5.73 -9.06
N MET A 108 13.93 4.58 -9.25
CA MET A 108 13.28 3.28 -9.40
C MET A 108 13.61 2.34 -8.23
N ARG A 109 12.98 1.16 -8.19
CA ARG A 109 13.09 0.23 -7.06
C ARG A 109 14.53 -0.07 -6.62
N PRO A 110 15.49 -0.35 -7.53
CA PRO A 110 16.86 -0.65 -7.10
C PRO A 110 17.53 0.51 -6.36
N GLU A 111 17.21 1.76 -6.72
CA GLU A 111 17.77 2.95 -6.08
C GLU A 111 17.17 3.21 -4.69
N VAL A 112 15.97 2.68 -4.41
CA VAL A 112 15.26 2.88 -3.14
C VAL A 112 15.47 1.71 -2.18
N GLU A 113 15.45 0.46 -2.68
CA GLU A 113 15.70 -0.74 -1.86
C GLU A 113 17.20 -0.95 -1.58
N ALA A 114 18.09 -0.44 -2.43
CA ALA A 114 19.53 -0.34 -2.19
C ALA A 114 20.00 1.14 -2.22
N PRO A 115 19.65 1.94 -1.20
CA PRO A 115 19.69 3.41 -1.21
C PRO A 115 21.08 4.02 -0.97
N VAL A 116 22.12 3.48 -1.60
CA VAL A 116 23.51 3.93 -1.40
C VAL A 116 23.68 5.41 -1.73
N GLU A 117 23.21 5.85 -2.90
CA GLU A 117 23.31 7.26 -3.32
C GLU A 117 22.39 8.16 -2.50
N LEU A 118 21.17 7.71 -2.23
CA LEU A 118 20.16 8.47 -1.49
C LEU A 118 20.63 8.78 -0.07
N LEU A 119 21.16 7.79 0.64
CA LEU A 119 21.66 7.94 2.00
C LEU A 119 22.99 8.69 2.05
N ALA A 120 23.86 8.53 1.05
CA ALA A 120 25.09 9.32 0.96
C ALA A 120 24.79 10.82 0.83
N LEU A 121 23.79 11.17 0.03
CA LEU A 121 23.33 12.54 -0.16
C LEU A 121 22.70 13.12 1.11
N ALA A 122 21.85 12.32 1.77
CA ALA A 122 21.14 12.70 3.00
C ALA A 122 22.04 12.92 4.23
N LYS A 123 23.32 12.52 4.18
CA LYS A 123 24.28 12.82 5.25
C LYS A 123 24.67 14.29 5.32
N THR A 124 24.61 14.99 4.19
CA THR A 124 25.09 16.39 4.07
C THR A 124 24.02 17.36 3.60
N HIS A 125 22.93 16.85 3.02
CA HIS A 125 21.84 17.66 2.46
C HIS A 125 20.49 17.13 2.93
N SER A 126 19.46 17.97 2.80
CA SER A 126 18.07 17.56 2.96
C SER A 126 17.55 16.92 1.67
N VAL A 127 17.09 15.68 1.76
CA VAL A 127 16.62 14.90 0.62
C VAL A 127 15.15 14.53 0.83
N ALA A 128 14.28 15.00 -0.06
CA ALA A 128 12.87 14.62 -0.11
C ALA A 128 12.70 13.42 -1.05
N LEU A 129 12.12 12.32 -0.55
CA LEU A 129 11.61 11.22 -1.37
C LEU A 129 10.09 11.33 -1.44
N LEU A 130 9.60 11.74 -2.60
CA LEU A 130 8.19 11.91 -2.94
C LEU A 130 7.62 10.53 -3.32
N VAL A 131 6.58 10.11 -2.59
CA VAL A 131 5.91 8.81 -2.75
C VAL A 131 4.43 9.06 -3.02
N VAL A 132 3.91 8.52 -4.12
CA VAL A 132 2.48 8.61 -4.46
C VAL A 132 1.66 7.93 -3.36
N GLY A 133 0.62 8.61 -2.87
CA GLY A 133 -0.15 8.16 -1.71
C GLY A 133 0.51 8.51 -0.38
N ASP A 134 0.78 7.50 0.44
CA ASP A 134 1.45 7.65 1.75
C ASP A 134 2.68 6.73 1.82
N PRO A 135 3.83 7.21 2.33
CA PRO A 135 5.07 6.44 2.28
C PRO A 135 5.00 5.11 3.02
N LEU A 136 4.16 4.98 4.05
CA LEU A 136 4.11 3.80 4.91
C LEU A 136 2.82 2.98 4.73
N GLN A 137 2.04 3.22 3.68
CA GLN A 137 0.83 2.46 3.36
C GLN A 137 1.02 1.65 2.09
N ALA A 138 0.95 0.32 2.21
CA ALA A 138 1.09 -0.61 1.10
C ALA A 138 2.43 -0.49 0.34
N THR A 139 3.51 -0.18 1.06
CA THR A 139 4.88 -0.10 0.51
C THR A 139 5.89 -0.78 1.44
N THR A 140 7.14 -0.89 0.99
CA THR A 140 8.28 -1.40 1.75
C THR A 140 9.17 -0.30 2.35
N HIS A 141 8.77 0.98 2.30
CA HIS A 141 9.64 2.10 2.70
C HIS A 141 10.01 2.13 4.19
N VAL A 142 9.36 1.32 5.04
CA VAL A 142 9.84 1.10 6.41
C VAL A 142 11.27 0.54 6.43
N ASP A 143 11.64 -0.29 5.44
CA ASP A 143 12.99 -0.82 5.30
C ASP A 143 14.00 0.31 5.02
N LEU A 144 13.65 1.27 4.16
CA LEU A 144 14.46 2.46 3.93
C LEU A 144 14.67 3.29 5.21
N GLN A 145 13.67 3.38 6.09
CA GLN A 145 13.84 4.06 7.39
C GLN A 145 14.86 3.32 8.28
N LEU A 146 14.82 1.99 8.30
CA LEU A 146 15.77 1.17 9.06
C LEU A 146 17.19 1.30 8.50
N GLN A 147 17.35 1.23 7.17
CA GLN A 147 18.64 1.45 6.51
C GLN A 147 19.20 2.86 6.78
N ALA A 148 18.34 3.89 6.78
CA ALA A 148 18.75 5.25 7.13
C ALA A 148 19.24 5.34 8.58
N LEU A 149 18.54 4.70 9.53
CA LEU A 149 18.93 4.64 10.93
C LEU A 149 20.30 3.97 11.11
N GLU A 150 20.53 2.83 10.44
CA GLU A 150 21.81 2.11 10.45
C GLU A 150 22.96 2.96 9.86
N ALA A 151 22.65 3.76 8.84
CA ALA A 151 23.61 4.67 8.21
C ALA A 151 23.85 5.97 8.99
N GLY A 152 23.18 6.17 10.13
CA GLY A 152 23.25 7.39 10.94
C GLY A 152 22.58 8.61 10.31
N VAL A 153 21.64 8.39 9.38
CA VAL A 153 20.87 9.43 8.69
C VAL A 153 19.53 9.61 9.39
N GLN A 154 19.19 10.85 9.75
CA GLN A 154 17.86 11.14 10.28
C GLN A 154 16.81 10.94 9.17
N CYS A 155 15.82 10.09 9.41
CA CYS A 155 14.71 9.86 8.49
C CYS A 155 13.39 10.29 9.15
N THR A 156 12.62 11.13 8.47
CA THR A 156 11.30 11.61 8.92
C THR A 156 10.24 11.32 7.87
N VAL A 157 8.97 11.32 8.27
CA VAL A 157 7.84 11.01 7.39
C VAL A 157 6.81 12.13 7.48
N ILE A 158 6.38 12.61 6.32
CA ILE A 158 5.18 13.43 6.16
C ILE A 158 4.14 12.55 5.47
N HIS A 159 3.06 12.29 6.17
CA HIS A 159 1.98 11.44 5.70
C HIS A 159 1.16 12.11 4.60
N GLY A 160 0.60 11.28 3.72
CA GLY A 160 -0.23 11.70 2.60
C GLY A 160 -1.57 10.97 2.58
N VAL A 161 -2.45 11.37 1.65
CA VAL A 161 -3.72 10.66 1.45
C VAL A 161 -3.44 9.31 0.80
N ALA A 162 -3.61 8.23 1.56
CA ALA A 162 -3.43 6.87 1.04
C ALA A 162 -4.70 6.34 0.37
N ILE A 163 -4.53 5.53 -0.67
CA ILE A 163 -5.65 4.84 -1.34
C ILE A 163 -6.44 3.99 -0.34
N THR A 164 -5.77 3.36 0.64
CA THR A 164 -6.37 2.51 1.66
C THR A 164 -7.40 3.23 2.53
N GLY A 165 -7.15 4.50 2.87
CA GLY A 165 -8.11 5.34 3.58
C GLY A 165 -9.15 5.98 2.66
N LEU A 166 -8.72 6.40 1.47
CA LEU A 166 -9.59 7.07 0.50
C LEU A 166 -10.75 6.18 0.06
N VAL A 167 -10.47 4.96 -0.38
CA VAL A 167 -11.52 4.10 -0.97
C VAL A 167 -12.44 3.51 0.09
N THR A 168 -11.90 3.13 1.24
CA THR A 168 -12.71 2.61 2.35
C THR A 168 -13.71 3.65 2.84
N GLY A 169 -13.29 4.93 2.91
CA GLY A 169 -14.17 6.05 3.23
C GLY A 169 -15.16 6.45 2.13
N ALA A 170 -14.88 6.15 0.85
CA ALA A 170 -15.69 6.63 -0.28
C ALA A 170 -16.84 5.69 -0.67
N VAL A 171 -16.66 4.38 -0.53
CA VAL A 171 -17.60 3.39 -1.11
C VAL A 171 -18.91 3.23 -0.35
N GLY A 172 -19.00 3.75 0.89
CA GLY A 172 -20.21 3.69 1.72
C GLY A 172 -20.39 2.38 2.48
N LEU A 173 -19.35 1.54 2.54
CA LEU A 173 -19.27 0.40 3.42
C LEU A 173 -18.81 0.83 4.83
N SER A 174 -19.17 0.05 5.85
CA SER A 174 -18.70 0.33 7.21
C SER A 174 -17.19 0.14 7.31
N ASN A 175 -16.47 1.21 7.64
CA ASN A 175 -15.02 1.16 7.87
C ASN A 175 -14.62 0.14 8.94
N TYR A 176 -15.46 -0.07 9.96
CA TYR A 176 -15.22 -1.06 11.02
C TYR A 176 -15.33 -2.52 10.54
N ARG A 177 -15.89 -2.74 9.35
CA ARG A 177 -16.06 -4.06 8.75
C ARG A 177 -15.01 -4.37 7.69
N PHE A 178 -13.95 -3.57 7.53
CA PHE A 178 -12.82 -3.96 6.69
C PHE A 178 -11.87 -4.89 7.44
N GLY A 179 -11.58 -6.05 6.83
CA GLY A 179 -10.67 -7.05 7.34
C GLY A 179 -9.25 -6.89 6.79
N ARG A 180 -8.51 -7.99 6.77
CA ARG A 180 -7.13 -8.00 6.27
C ARG A 180 -7.11 -7.64 4.78
N GLN A 181 -6.29 -6.66 4.39
CA GLN A 181 -6.09 -6.30 3.00
C GLN A 181 -5.21 -7.32 2.27
N THR A 182 -5.29 -7.35 0.93
CA THR A 182 -4.44 -8.21 0.10
C THR A 182 -4.07 -7.50 -1.20
N THR A 183 -3.14 -8.08 -1.96
CA THR A 183 -2.77 -7.63 -3.31
C THR A 183 -3.03 -8.76 -4.31
N LEU A 184 -3.70 -8.46 -5.42
CA LEU A 184 -3.82 -9.35 -6.56
C LEU A 184 -2.59 -9.17 -7.45
N THR A 185 -1.84 -10.25 -7.68
CA THR A 185 -0.61 -10.25 -8.48
C THR A 185 -0.85 -10.87 -9.85
N TYR A 186 -0.09 -10.45 -10.85
CA TYR A 186 -0.08 -11.16 -12.12
C TYR A 186 0.40 -12.63 -11.93
N PRO A 187 -0.13 -13.59 -12.70
CA PRO A 187 0.43 -14.93 -12.75
C PRO A 187 1.87 -14.90 -13.32
N TYR A 188 2.86 -15.22 -12.49
CA TYR A 188 4.28 -15.13 -12.88
C TYR A 188 4.82 -16.49 -13.30
N GLY A 189 5.32 -16.61 -14.54
CA GLY A 189 5.94 -17.85 -15.03
C GLY A 189 5.06 -19.11 -14.92
N GLY A 190 3.73 -18.95 -14.99
CA GLY A 190 2.75 -20.03 -14.80
C GLY A 190 2.39 -20.32 -13.33
N TRP A 191 3.03 -19.66 -12.37
CA TRP A 191 2.66 -19.74 -10.96
C TRP A 191 1.47 -18.82 -10.64
N ILE A 192 0.44 -19.39 -10.03
CA ILE A 192 -0.75 -18.68 -9.54
C ILE A 192 -0.72 -18.68 -8.01
N ALA A 193 -0.66 -17.51 -7.40
CA ALA A 193 -0.74 -17.36 -5.94
C ALA A 193 -2.21 -17.36 -5.50
N THR A 194 -2.64 -18.35 -4.71
CA THR A 194 -4.03 -18.46 -4.20
C THR A 194 -4.26 -17.65 -2.92
N SER A 195 -3.20 -17.27 -2.22
CA SER A 195 -3.27 -16.54 -0.95
C SER A 195 -4.18 -15.30 -0.98
N PRO A 196 -4.25 -14.48 -2.04
CA PRO A 196 -5.18 -13.35 -2.06
C PRO A 196 -6.63 -13.78 -1.97
N LEU A 197 -7.03 -14.80 -2.74
CA LEU A 197 -8.41 -15.32 -2.70
C LEU A 197 -8.72 -16.00 -1.36
N GLU A 198 -7.74 -16.68 -0.75
CA GLU A 198 -7.88 -17.24 0.59
C GLU A 198 -8.13 -16.15 1.65
N VAL A 199 -7.42 -15.01 1.58
CA VAL A 199 -7.66 -13.86 2.48
C VAL A 199 -9.07 -13.31 2.28
N ILE A 200 -9.49 -13.12 1.02
CA ILE A 200 -10.85 -12.65 0.70
C ILE A 200 -11.90 -13.62 1.26
N ALA A 201 -11.70 -14.92 1.10
CA ALA A 201 -12.60 -15.95 1.60
C ALA A 201 -12.77 -15.88 3.13
N VAL A 202 -11.63 -15.84 3.85
CA VAL A 202 -11.60 -15.77 5.31
C VAL A 202 -12.27 -14.49 5.83
N ASN A 203 -11.99 -13.34 5.22
CA ASN A 203 -12.66 -12.10 5.58
C ASN A 203 -14.18 -12.21 5.38
N ARG A 204 -14.63 -12.73 4.22
CA ARG A 204 -16.06 -12.83 3.89
C ARG A 204 -16.82 -13.70 4.88
N ILE A 205 -16.29 -14.89 5.25
CA ILE A 205 -16.97 -15.77 6.21
C ILE A 205 -17.03 -15.15 7.62
N GLN A 206 -16.11 -14.23 7.94
CA GLN A 206 -16.11 -13.46 9.18
C GLN A 206 -16.98 -12.19 9.11
N GLY A 207 -17.68 -11.94 7.99
CA GLY A 207 -18.50 -10.74 7.82
C GLY A 207 -17.69 -9.47 7.58
N LEU A 208 -16.45 -9.59 7.08
CA LEU A 208 -15.53 -8.50 6.79
C LEU A 208 -15.35 -8.27 5.27
N HIS A 209 -15.38 -7.01 4.86
CA HIS A 209 -15.01 -6.56 3.52
C HIS A 209 -13.48 -6.65 3.32
N THR A 210 -13.06 -6.85 2.09
CA THR A 210 -11.63 -6.90 1.74
C THR A 210 -11.30 -5.79 0.76
N LEU A 211 -10.29 -4.96 1.06
CA LEU A 211 -9.63 -4.15 0.05
C LEU A 211 -8.52 -4.99 -0.59
N ALA A 212 -8.62 -5.20 -1.90
CA ALA A 212 -7.63 -5.83 -2.74
C ALA A 212 -6.95 -4.76 -3.61
N LEU A 213 -5.67 -4.52 -3.36
CA LEU A 213 -4.82 -3.71 -4.23
C LEU A 213 -4.45 -4.53 -5.47
N LEU A 214 -4.15 -3.87 -6.58
CA LEU A 214 -3.76 -4.57 -7.81
C LEU A 214 -2.30 -4.33 -8.13
N ASP A 215 -1.68 -5.34 -8.73
CA ASP A 215 -0.29 -5.29 -9.17
C ASP A 215 -0.05 -4.17 -10.19
N LEU A 216 1.16 -3.63 -10.17
CA LEU A 216 1.56 -2.53 -11.06
C LEU A 216 2.58 -2.96 -12.10
N ASP A 217 3.21 -4.10 -11.88
CA ASP A 217 4.30 -4.57 -12.71
C ASP A 217 4.26 -6.11 -12.83
N PRO A 218 3.90 -6.65 -14.00
CA PRO A 218 3.87 -8.10 -14.20
C PRO A 218 5.23 -8.78 -14.03
N THR A 219 6.33 -8.03 -14.12
CA THR A 219 7.69 -8.55 -13.88
C THR A 219 8.04 -8.57 -12.39
N GLY A 220 7.43 -7.68 -11.61
CA GLY A 220 7.74 -7.43 -10.22
C GLY A 220 9.12 -6.80 -9.99
N GLU A 221 9.84 -6.35 -11.03
CA GLU A 221 11.21 -5.84 -10.90
C GLU A 221 11.24 -4.35 -10.51
N GLY A 222 10.23 -3.56 -10.88
CA GLY A 222 10.16 -2.14 -10.55
C GLY A 222 11.26 -1.31 -11.21
N VAL A 223 11.76 -1.74 -12.37
CA VAL A 223 12.85 -1.11 -13.14
C VAL A 223 12.36 -0.25 -14.32
N GLY A 224 11.04 -0.17 -14.52
CA GLY A 224 10.40 0.59 -15.59
C GLY A 224 9.51 -0.29 -16.47
N GLY A 225 8.67 0.34 -17.30
CA GLY A 225 7.72 -0.38 -18.15
C GLY A 225 6.54 -0.98 -17.37
N GLN A 226 6.18 -0.36 -16.24
CA GLN A 226 5.04 -0.76 -15.42
C GLN A 226 3.78 -0.89 -16.28
N LYS A 227 3.04 -1.96 -16.01
CA LYS A 227 1.74 -2.22 -16.63
C LYS A 227 0.75 -2.47 -15.49
N PRO A 228 0.10 -1.40 -14.98
CA PRO A 228 -0.93 -1.52 -13.97
C PRO A 228 -2.02 -2.51 -14.39
N MET A 229 -2.33 -3.42 -13.47
CA MET A 229 -3.35 -4.43 -13.66
C MET A 229 -4.70 -3.77 -13.95
N GLN A 230 -5.24 -4.09 -15.12
CA GLN A 230 -6.54 -3.60 -15.57
C GLN A 230 -7.66 -4.50 -15.02
N PRO A 231 -8.93 -4.06 -15.03
CA PRO A 231 -10.05 -4.85 -14.50
C PRO A 231 -10.12 -6.26 -15.08
N LYS A 232 -9.85 -6.40 -16.39
CA LYS A 232 -9.75 -7.70 -17.06
C LYS A 232 -8.63 -8.58 -16.52
N ASP A 233 -7.44 -8.03 -16.33
CA ASP A 233 -6.31 -8.77 -15.78
C ASP A 233 -6.61 -9.27 -14.35
N ALA A 234 -7.31 -8.46 -13.55
CA ALA A 234 -7.73 -8.82 -12.20
C ALA A 234 -8.79 -9.93 -12.19
N ALA A 235 -9.79 -9.85 -13.07
CA ALA A 235 -10.80 -10.90 -13.25
C ALA A 235 -10.15 -12.23 -13.65
N ASP A 236 -9.29 -12.22 -14.67
CA ASP A 236 -8.55 -13.40 -15.14
C ASP A 236 -7.66 -13.99 -14.03
N ALA A 237 -6.99 -13.14 -13.23
CA ALA A 237 -6.17 -13.57 -12.12
C ALA A 237 -7.02 -14.24 -11.02
N MET A 238 -8.14 -13.63 -10.63
CA MET A 238 -9.05 -14.18 -9.63
C MET A 238 -9.70 -15.49 -10.09
N GLU A 239 -10.06 -15.61 -11.36
CA GLU A 239 -10.61 -16.85 -11.93
C GLU A 239 -9.59 -17.99 -11.85
N ARG A 240 -8.35 -17.74 -12.25
CA ARG A 240 -7.26 -18.72 -12.14
C ARG A 240 -6.96 -19.10 -10.68
N MET A 241 -7.04 -18.14 -9.75
CA MET A 241 -6.93 -18.42 -8.32
C MET A 241 -8.06 -19.32 -7.84
N ALA A 242 -9.30 -19.06 -8.26
CA ALA A 242 -10.47 -19.85 -7.88
C ALA A 242 -10.36 -21.29 -8.42
N LEU A 243 -9.98 -21.46 -9.69
CA LEU A 243 -9.74 -22.77 -10.30
C LEU A 243 -8.65 -23.54 -9.54
N LYS A 244 -7.46 -22.96 -9.37
CA LYS A 244 -6.36 -23.62 -8.65
C LYS A 244 -6.74 -23.94 -7.19
N LEU A 245 -7.42 -23.02 -6.52
CA LEU A 245 -7.85 -23.22 -5.14
C LEU A 245 -8.84 -24.38 -5.05
N SER A 246 -9.81 -24.47 -5.97
CA SER A 246 -10.79 -25.56 -6.02
C SER A 246 -10.15 -26.95 -6.17
N GLU A 247 -9.04 -27.04 -6.92
CA GLU A 247 -8.26 -28.27 -7.11
C GLU A 247 -7.42 -28.63 -5.87
N THR A 248 -6.97 -27.64 -5.12
CA THR A 248 -6.01 -27.79 -4.02
C THR A 248 -6.63 -27.70 -2.61
N LEU A 249 -7.96 -27.51 -2.50
CA LEU A 249 -8.68 -27.46 -1.20
C LEU A 249 -8.34 -28.64 -0.28
N GLY A 250 -8.15 -29.83 -0.85
CA GLY A 250 -7.83 -31.05 -0.11
C GLY A 250 -6.45 -31.03 0.56
N GLU A 251 -5.53 -30.22 0.04
CA GLU A 251 -4.12 -30.11 0.44
C GLU A 251 -3.88 -29.03 1.50
N LEU A 252 -4.88 -28.17 1.76
CA LEU A 252 -4.79 -27.16 2.82
C LEU A 252 -4.62 -27.83 4.20
N PRO A 253 -3.85 -27.21 5.14
CA PRO A 253 -3.71 -27.70 6.50
C PRO A 253 -5.07 -27.94 7.17
N LYS A 254 -5.12 -28.88 8.14
CA LYS A 254 -6.34 -29.23 8.88
C LYS A 254 -6.08 -29.36 10.38
N ASP A 255 -5.01 -28.72 10.84
CA ASP A 255 -4.45 -28.93 12.18
C ASP A 255 -5.22 -28.14 13.25
N SER A 256 -5.98 -27.12 12.85
CA SER A 256 -6.74 -26.26 13.75
C SER A 256 -8.16 -25.98 13.28
N ASN A 257 -9.02 -25.52 14.20
CA ASN A 257 -10.35 -25.01 13.87
C ASN A 257 -10.30 -23.85 12.87
N PHE A 258 -9.24 -23.04 12.93
CA PHE A 258 -9.03 -21.96 11.97
C PHE A 258 -8.78 -22.51 10.56
N ASP A 259 -8.01 -23.59 10.44
CA ASP A 259 -7.75 -24.21 9.14
C ASP A 259 -9.02 -24.84 8.55
N LEU A 260 -9.85 -25.47 9.39
CA LEU A 260 -11.15 -26.00 8.96
C LEU A 260 -12.09 -24.87 8.48
N MET A 261 -12.16 -23.76 9.21
CA MET A 261 -12.92 -22.57 8.82
C MET A 261 -12.39 -21.97 7.50
N LYS A 262 -11.06 -21.94 7.33
CA LYS A 262 -10.41 -21.46 6.11
C LYS A 262 -10.78 -22.34 4.92
N ILE A 263 -10.75 -23.66 5.07
CA ILE A 263 -11.17 -24.60 4.02
C ILE A 263 -12.65 -24.39 3.66
N GLU A 264 -13.52 -24.25 4.66
CA GLU A 264 -14.94 -23.96 4.44
C GLU A 264 -15.14 -22.65 3.67
N ALA A 265 -14.44 -21.60 4.07
CA ALA A 265 -14.47 -20.30 3.41
C ALA A 265 -14.00 -20.38 1.96
N CYS A 266 -12.87 -21.06 1.73
CA CYS A 266 -12.31 -21.26 0.39
C CYS A 266 -13.26 -22.06 -0.50
N ASN A 267 -13.86 -23.13 0.02
CA ASN A 267 -14.85 -23.93 -0.71
C ASN A 267 -16.10 -23.11 -1.06
N LYS A 268 -16.58 -22.26 -0.15
CA LYS A 268 -17.74 -21.38 -0.40
C LYS A 268 -17.43 -20.37 -1.50
N ILE A 269 -16.33 -19.62 -1.40
CA ILE A 269 -16.00 -18.58 -2.38
C ILE A 269 -15.73 -19.16 -3.78
N THR A 270 -15.18 -20.38 -3.88
CA THR A 270 -14.93 -21.02 -5.19
C THR A 270 -16.21 -21.47 -5.87
N LYS A 271 -17.25 -21.85 -5.11
CA LYS A 271 -18.56 -22.25 -5.66
C LYS A 271 -19.36 -21.05 -6.14
N ASP A 272 -19.34 -19.99 -5.35
CA ASP A 272 -20.11 -18.77 -5.62
C ASP A 272 -19.30 -17.74 -6.44
N PHE A 273 -18.17 -18.15 -7.03
CA PHE A 273 -17.20 -17.24 -7.61
C PHE A 273 -17.80 -16.35 -8.71
N ALA A 274 -18.57 -16.93 -9.64
CA ALA A 274 -19.17 -16.18 -10.75
C ALA A 274 -20.16 -15.10 -10.29
N GLU A 275 -20.83 -15.31 -9.16
CA GLU A 275 -21.80 -14.37 -8.58
C GLU A 275 -21.14 -13.37 -7.61
N LEU A 276 -19.81 -13.44 -7.44
CA LEU A 276 -19.09 -12.61 -6.49
C LEU A 276 -19.18 -11.13 -6.91
N MET A 277 -19.91 -10.36 -6.12
CA MET A 277 -20.01 -8.92 -6.31
C MET A 277 -18.76 -8.20 -5.79
N VAL A 278 -18.29 -7.24 -6.59
CA VAL A 278 -17.10 -6.43 -6.32
C VAL A 278 -17.37 -4.95 -6.57
N VAL A 279 -16.61 -4.09 -5.89
CA VAL A 279 -16.59 -2.66 -6.14
C VAL A 279 -15.25 -2.31 -6.78
N LEU A 280 -15.27 -1.99 -8.07
CA LEU A 280 -14.11 -1.48 -8.79
C LEU A 280 -13.98 0.02 -8.50
N CYS A 281 -12.82 0.42 -8.00
CA CYS A 281 -12.46 1.81 -7.77
C CYS A 281 -11.29 2.17 -8.69
N SER A 282 -11.50 3.11 -9.62
CA SER A 282 -10.52 3.52 -10.62
C SER A 282 -10.14 4.98 -10.39
N ASP A 283 -8.85 5.29 -10.51
CA ASP A 283 -8.31 6.66 -10.51
C ASP A 283 -8.79 7.54 -9.35
N MET A 284 -9.00 6.90 -8.20
CA MET A 284 -9.54 7.53 -7.01
C MET A 284 -8.63 8.67 -6.53
N GLY A 285 -9.24 9.84 -6.32
CA GLY A 285 -8.52 11.06 -5.94
C GLY A 285 -7.97 11.86 -7.11
N THR A 286 -8.32 11.51 -8.36
CA THR A 286 -8.12 12.35 -9.55
C THR A 286 -9.47 12.81 -10.13
N PRO A 287 -9.49 13.75 -11.10
CA PRO A 287 -10.71 14.14 -11.82
C PRO A 287 -11.41 12.98 -12.56
N GLU A 288 -10.66 11.94 -12.96
CA GLU A 288 -11.12 10.76 -13.69
C GLU A 288 -11.67 9.66 -12.76
N GLN A 289 -11.74 9.90 -11.45
CA GLN A 289 -12.18 8.89 -10.49
C GLN A 289 -13.53 8.26 -10.87
N SER A 290 -13.64 6.94 -10.69
CA SER A 290 -14.90 6.22 -10.85
C SER A 290 -15.03 5.07 -9.87
N ILE A 291 -16.27 4.82 -9.44
CA ILE A 291 -16.65 3.69 -8.59
C ILE A 291 -17.76 2.94 -9.32
N THR A 292 -17.58 1.63 -9.51
CA THR A 292 -18.60 0.76 -10.12
C THR A 292 -18.83 -0.45 -9.23
N TYR A 293 -20.09 -0.84 -9.04
CA TYR A 293 -20.50 -2.04 -8.31
C TYR A 293 -21.08 -3.07 -9.29
N LEU A 294 -20.41 -4.22 -9.44
CA LEU A 294 -20.66 -5.20 -10.50
C LEU A 294 -20.26 -6.61 -10.08
N SER A 295 -20.64 -7.63 -10.86
CA SER A 295 -20.16 -9.00 -10.62
C SER A 295 -18.72 -9.21 -11.13
N ILE A 296 -18.06 -10.28 -10.69
CA ILE A 296 -16.73 -10.64 -11.21
C ILE A 296 -16.77 -10.98 -12.71
N GLU A 297 -17.89 -11.53 -13.20
CA GLU A 297 -18.08 -11.83 -14.63
C GLU A 297 -18.11 -10.54 -15.46
N GLU A 298 -18.75 -9.50 -14.95
CA GLU A 298 -18.81 -8.19 -15.60
C GLU A 298 -17.48 -7.43 -15.51
N LEU A 299 -16.61 -7.77 -14.55
CA LEU A 299 -15.35 -7.07 -14.29
C LEU A 299 -14.39 -7.14 -15.48
N ALA A 300 -14.40 -8.26 -16.21
CA ALA A 300 -13.58 -8.43 -17.40
C ALA A 300 -13.91 -7.42 -18.53
N ASN A 301 -15.11 -6.84 -18.49
CA ASN A 301 -15.62 -5.88 -19.46
C ASN A 301 -15.80 -4.47 -18.86
N ALA A 302 -15.26 -4.22 -17.66
CA ALA A 302 -15.30 -2.90 -17.05
C ALA A 302 -14.37 -1.91 -17.79
N GLU A 303 -14.66 -0.62 -17.66
CA GLU A 303 -13.82 0.42 -18.25
C GLU A 303 -12.43 0.43 -17.61
N ASN A 304 -11.42 0.59 -18.45
CA ASN A 304 -10.03 0.74 -18.02
C ASN A 304 -9.79 2.13 -17.44
N GLY A 305 -8.69 2.24 -16.71
CA GLY A 305 -8.19 3.47 -16.10
C GLY A 305 -6.69 3.38 -15.89
N ARG A 306 -6.12 4.36 -15.17
CA ARG A 306 -4.68 4.37 -14.91
C ARG A 306 -4.32 3.46 -13.73
N LEU A 307 -5.02 3.59 -12.60
CA LEU A 307 -4.82 2.77 -11.41
C LEU A 307 -6.16 2.28 -10.84
N HIS A 308 -6.17 1.04 -10.38
CA HIS A 308 -7.37 0.40 -9.86
C HIS A 308 -7.12 -0.28 -8.52
N CYS A 309 -8.16 -0.38 -7.71
CA CYS A 309 -8.27 -1.33 -6.62
C CYS A 309 -9.69 -1.91 -6.58
N ILE A 310 -9.83 -3.06 -5.94
CA ILE A 310 -11.10 -3.77 -5.86
C ILE A 310 -11.46 -3.95 -4.40
N ILE A 311 -12.70 -3.63 -4.04
CA ILE A 311 -13.26 -4.00 -2.75
C ILE A 311 -14.19 -5.19 -2.95
N ILE A 312 -14.02 -6.21 -2.13
CA ILE A 312 -14.88 -7.39 -2.09
C ILE A 312 -15.71 -7.28 -0.81
N PRO A 313 -16.97 -6.83 -0.88
CA PRO A 313 -17.80 -6.68 0.31
C PRO A 313 -18.18 -8.05 0.87
N SER A 314 -18.08 -8.31 2.18
CA SER A 314 -18.89 -9.37 2.81
C SER A 314 -20.39 -9.11 2.59
N GLU A 315 -21.26 -9.92 3.21
CA GLU A 315 -22.71 -9.67 3.21
C GLU A 315 -23.02 -8.24 3.73
N PRO A 316 -23.48 -7.33 2.84
CA PRO A 316 -23.74 -5.94 3.22
C PRO A 316 -25.05 -5.85 4.02
N SER A 317 -25.11 -4.89 4.95
CA SER A 317 -26.39 -4.47 5.54
C SER A 317 -27.26 -3.75 4.52
N ASP A 318 -28.56 -3.55 4.80
CA ASP A 318 -29.48 -2.82 3.91
C ASP A 318 -28.97 -1.41 3.55
N VAL A 319 -28.33 -0.73 4.50
CA VAL A 319 -27.76 0.60 4.30
C VAL A 319 -26.53 0.54 3.38
N GLU A 320 -25.64 -0.42 3.62
CA GLU A 320 -24.45 -0.64 2.77
C GLU A 320 -24.85 -1.05 1.35
N LEU A 321 -25.84 -1.93 1.21
CA LEU A 321 -26.38 -2.33 -0.09
C LEU A 321 -26.97 -1.12 -0.83
N SER A 322 -27.80 -0.32 -0.15
CA SER A 322 -28.34 0.93 -0.71
C SER A 322 -27.23 1.90 -1.13
N ALA A 323 -26.15 1.98 -0.35
CA ALA A 323 -25.00 2.82 -0.67
C ALA A 323 -24.24 2.30 -1.91
N LEU A 324 -24.05 0.98 -2.04
CA LEU A 324 -23.40 0.34 -3.18
C LEU A 324 -24.23 0.44 -4.46
N SER A 325 -25.56 0.32 -4.36
CA SER A 325 -26.47 0.40 -5.53
C SER A 325 -26.41 1.75 -6.26
N ARG A 326 -25.87 2.81 -5.63
CA ARG A 326 -25.58 4.08 -6.31
C ARG A 326 -24.57 3.93 -7.45
N TRP A 327 -23.75 2.89 -7.38
CA TRP A 327 -22.64 2.60 -8.30
C TRP A 327 -22.91 1.40 -9.21
N SER A 328 -24.09 0.78 -9.11
CA SER A 328 -24.49 -0.28 -10.06
C SER A 328 -24.75 0.32 -11.43
N LYS A 329 -24.39 -0.41 -12.49
CA LYS A 329 -24.82 -0.07 -13.86
C LYS A 329 -26.36 -0.05 -13.89
N LYS A 330 -26.93 1.04 -14.40
CA LYS A 330 -28.36 1.14 -14.69
C LYS A 330 -28.70 0.45 -15.99
#